data_AF-A0A7J9ACG6-F1
#
_entry.id   AF-A0A7J9ACG6-F1
#
_cell.length_a   1.000
_cell.length_b   1.000
_cell.length_c   1.000
_cell.angle_alpha   90.00
_cell.angle_beta   90.00
_cell.angle_gamma   90.00
#
_symmetry.space_group_name_H-M   'P 1'
#
loop_
_entity.id
_entity.type
_entity.pdbx_description
1 polymer ?
#
loop_
_entity_poly.entity_id
_entity_poly.type
_entity_poly.pdbx_seq_one_letter_code
_entity_poly.pdbx_strand_id
1 'polypeptide(L)'
;MNEIKNLQQMNSEAGTCSNDDTSISDLLMKIDADEESKVKFTDFTGLDGKHVTVGKYCFPLSLLPTLKLIINVYGDVAATSKMSPSITERIYVMFCASIKEMHDLRLEQITECRILKWRDAIKDALRMNFKVDFAMEHLKKIACACIGLMERQRLEEVALRISKLEAELSANKKEHSKICERSKVYMDTAKEFIGKPVSLGMLKAQNRRLEDRNRRRQRYLDDLEQSINNYRLENAQVFQVFASEYLVYKHVSLLHFISF
;
A
#
# COMPACT_ATOMS: atom_id res chain seq x y z
N MET A 1 23.02 23.23 -19.93
CA MET A 1 21.60 23.32 -19.55
C MET A 1 20.93 22.04 -20.03
N ASN A 2 20.99 20.88 -19.36
CA ASN A 2 20.85 20.58 -17.93
C ASN A 2 19.63 21.24 -17.30
N GLU A 3 18.44 20.67 -17.53
CA GLU A 3 17.28 20.77 -16.59
C GLU A 3 16.07 19.88 -16.93
N ILE A 4 16.22 18.72 -17.61
CA ILE A 4 15.08 17.79 -17.85
C ILE A 4 15.46 16.31 -17.64
N LYS A 5 16.29 16.02 -16.62
CA LYS A 5 16.60 14.63 -16.23
C LYS A 5 16.46 14.32 -14.75
N ASN A 6 15.78 15.16 -13.97
CA ASN A 6 15.78 15.02 -12.50
C ASN A 6 14.40 15.07 -11.82
N LEU A 7 13.35 14.54 -12.46
CA LEU A 7 12.00 14.48 -11.86
C LEU A 7 11.31 13.11 -11.98
N GLN A 8 12.08 12.03 -12.16
CA GLN A 8 11.57 10.65 -12.07
C GLN A 8 12.26 9.82 -10.98
N GLN A 9 12.94 10.48 -10.05
CA GLN A 9 13.58 9.83 -8.92
C GLN A 9 13.17 10.51 -7.63
N MET A 10 11.89 10.41 -7.29
CA MET A 10 11.38 10.51 -5.92
C MET A 10 9.87 10.18 -5.94
N ASN A 11 9.45 9.31 -5.02
CA ASN A 11 8.07 8.84 -4.78
C ASN A 11 7.65 7.57 -5.53
N SER A 12 8.40 6.50 -5.33
CA SER A 12 7.86 5.14 -5.33
C SER A 12 8.69 4.27 -4.38
N GLU A 13 8.83 4.70 -3.12
CA GLU A 13 9.04 3.76 -2.02
C GLU A 13 7.65 3.39 -1.49
N ALA A 14 6.97 2.54 -2.26
CA ALA A 14 5.88 1.74 -1.74
C ALA A 14 6.46 0.95 -0.55
N GLY A 15 5.85 1.18 0.62
CA GLY A 15 6.34 0.74 1.90
C GLY A 15 6.81 -0.71 1.88
N THR A 16 8.07 -0.91 2.24
CA THR A 16 8.52 -2.17 2.79
C THR A 16 7.71 -2.39 4.06
N CYS A 17 6.68 -3.24 3.98
CA CYS A 17 6.11 -3.86 5.17
C CYS A 17 7.25 -4.64 5.80
N SER A 18 7.78 -4.16 6.92
CA SER A 18 8.92 -4.78 7.59
C SER A 18 8.61 -6.23 7.92
N ASN A 19 9.55 -7.13 7.63
CA ASN A 19 9.51 -8.57 7.90
C ASN A 19 9.56 -8.86 9.41
N ASP A 20 8.54 -8.46 10.18
CA ASP A 20 8.64 -8.44 11.64
C ASP A 20 7.93 -9.61 12.33
N ASP A 21 6.98 -10.29 11.67
CA ASP A 21 6.37 -11.54 12.17
C ASP A 21 7.41 -12.64 12.39
N THR A 22 8.49 -12.61 11.61
CA THR A 22 9.64 -13.51 11.73
C THR A 22 10.34 -13.38 13.08
N SER A 23 10.28 -12.23 13.77
CA SER A 23 11.00 -12.00 15.03
C SER A 23 10.29 -12.53 16.29
N ILE A 24 8.94 -12.54 16.30
CA ILE A 24 8.14 -12.92 17.47
C ILE A 24 8.09 -14.45 17.63
N SER A 25 7.75 -15.13 16.54
CA SER A 25 7.75 -16.60 16.51
C SER A 25 9.15 -17.14 16.83
N ASP A 26 10.19 -16.49 16.31
CA ASP A 26 11.57 -16.90 16.52
C ASP A 26 12.01 -16.87 18.00
N LEU A 27 11.65 -15.84 18.77
CA LEU A 27 12.02 -15.80 20.20
C LEU A 27 11.35 -16.91 21.02
N LEU A 28 10.05 -17.14 20.84
CA LEU A 28 9.34 -18.21 21.55
C LEU A 28 9.82 -19.59 21.12
N MET A 29 10.08 -19.77 19.82
CA MET A 29 10.67 -21.00 19.29
C MET A 29 12.07 -21.25 19.88
N LYS A 30 12.91 -20.22 20.00
CA LYS A 30 14.21 -20.31 20.68
C LYS A 30 14.08 -20.67 22.17
N ILE A 31 13.06 -20.19 22.86
CA ILE A 31 12.82 -20.56 24.26
C ILE A 31 12.53 -22.05 24.39
N ASP A 32 11.72 -22.60 23.48
CA ASP A 32 11.34 -24.01 23.50
C ASP A 32 12.41 -24.95 22.92
N ALA A 33 13.25 -24.48 21.99
CA ALA A 33 14.29 -25.27 21.33
C ALA A 33 15.25 -25.98 22.31
N ASP A 34 15.39 -27.29 22.17
CA ASP A 34 16.32 -28.10 22.98
C ASP A 34 17.76 -27.98 22.44
N GLU A 35 18.33 -26.79 22.55
CA GLU A 35 19.72 -26.51 22.19
C GLU A 35 20.66 -26.74 23.37
N GLU A 36 21.93 -27.01 23.06
CA GLU A 36 23.00 -27.07 24.05
C GLU A 36 23.10 -25.74 24.80
N SER A 37 23.24 -25.83 26.12
CA SER A 37 23.35 -24.68 27.01
C SER A 37 24.60 -23.87 26.70
N LYS A 38 24.44 -22.56 26.48
CA LYS A 38 25.54 -21.63 26.22
C LYS A 38 25.91 -20.82 27.47
N VAL A 39 25.11 -20.90 28.53
CA VAL A 39 25.31 -20.12 29.76
C VAL A 39 26.51 -20.63 30.55
N LYS A 40 27.30 -19.69 31.04
CA LYS A 40 28.46 -19.93 31.89
C LYS A 40 28.25 -19.25 33.24
N PHE A 41 28.95 -19.76 34.24
CA PHE A 41 28.95 -19.17 35.58
C PHE A 41 29.40 -17.69 35.57
N THR A 42 30.31 -17.33 34.66
CA THR A 42 30.82 -15.97 34.47
C THR A 42 29.79 -15.01 33.87
N ASP A 43 28.66 -15.51 33.36
CA ASP A 43 27.63 -14.68 32.73
C ASP A 43 26.69 -14.03 33.77
N PHE A 44 26.87 -14.37 35.04
CA PHE A 44 26.17 -13.80 36.18
C PHE A 44 27.13 -12.99 37.03
N THR A 45 26.68 -11.82 37.46
CA THR A 45 27.47 -10.93 38.33
C THR A 45 27.23 -11.23 39.80
N GLY A 46 28.22 -10.93 40.65
CA GLY A 46 28.09 -11.07 42.11
C GLY A 46 28.03 -12.52 42.60
N LEU A 47 28.52 -13.46 41.79
CA LEU A 47 28.75 -14.84 42.22
C LEU A 47 30.12 -15.02 42.89
N ASP A 48 31.02 -14.05 42.70
CA ASP A 48 32.27 -13.93 43.41
C ASP A 48 32.07 -13.39 44.83
N GLY A 49 32.93 -13.82 45.78
CA GLY A 49 32.93 -13.31 47.14
C GLY A 49 32.53 -14.32 48.22
N LYS A 50 31.90 -13.84 49.29
CA LYS A 50 31.57 -14.65 50.47
C LYS A 50 30.44 -15.62 50.16
N HIS A 51 30.58 -16.84 50.66
CA HIS A 51 29.61 -17.91 50.50
C HIS A 51 29.01 -18.34 51.83
N VAL A 52 27.84 -18.96 51.78
CA VAL A 52 27.14 -19.55 52.92
C VAL A 52 26.66 -20.94 52.56
N THR A 53 26.79 -21.88 53.49
CA THR A 53 26.27 -23.23 53.35
C THR A 53 24.82 -23.29 53.79
N VAL A 54 23.96 -23.80 52.92
CA VAL A 54 22.54 -24.06 53.19
C VAL A 54 22.27 -25.52 52.85
N GLY A 55 22.01 -26.33 53.88
CA GLY A 55 21.91 -27.78 53.74
C GLY A 55 23.23 -28.37 53.26
N LYS A 56 23.22 -29.00 52.07
CA LYS A 56 24.38 -29.64 51.45
C LYS A 56 25.04 -28.80 50.33
N TYR A 57 24.61 -27.56 50.16
CA TYR A 57 25.02 -26.69 49.06
C TYR A 57 25.66 -25.40 49.57
N CYS A 58 26.62 -24.88 48.85
CA CYS A 58 27.31 -23.62 49.10
C CYS A 58 26.84 -22.56 48.09
N PHE A 59 26.37 -21.41 48.59
CA PHE A 59 25.84 -20.33 47.76
C PHE A 59 26.55 -19.01 48.01
N PRO A 60 26.76 -18.17 46.98
CA PRO A 60 27.13 -16.77 47.17
C PRO A 60 26.11 -16.05 48.07
N LEU A 61 26.58 -15.22 49.00
CA LEU A 61 25.71 -14.47 49.92
C LEU A 61 24.68 -13.60 49.18
N SER A 62 25.02 -13.10 48.00
CA SER A 62 24.16 -12.30 47.12
C SER A 62 22.87 -13.04 46.69
N LEU A 63 22.89 -14.37 46.66
CA LEU A 63 21.77 -15.22 46.27
C LEU A 63 20.93 -15.72 47.44
N LEU A 64 21.40 -15.54 48.69
CA LEU A 64 20.74 -16.08 49.87
C LEU A 64 19.27 -15.63 50.00
N PRO A 65 18.89 -14.36 49.74
CA PRO A 65 17.49 -13.95 49.77
C PRO A 65 16.62 -14.71 48.75
N THR A 66 17.12 -14.85 47.52
CA THR A 66 16.41 -15.57 46.44
C THR A 66 16.26 -17.05 46.77
N LEU A 67 17.33 -17.69 47.25
CA LEU A 67 17.30 -19.09 47.66
C LEU A 67 16.27 -19.34 48.76
N LYS A 68 16.25 -18.48 49.81
CA LYS A 68 15.28 -18.58 50.90
C LYS A 68 13.85 -18.46 50.39
N LEU A 69 13.59 -17.55 49.46
CA LEU A 69 12.27 -17.38 48.85
C LEU A 69 11.84 -18.65 48.10
N ILE A 70 12.73 -19.22 47.27
CA ILE A 70 12.46 -20.45 46.52
C ILE A 70 12.17 -21.60 47.47
N ILE A 71 13.02 -21.81 48.50
CA ILE A 71 12.83 -22.87 49.48
C ILE A 71 11.52 -22.70 50.25
N ASN A 72 11.15 -21.46 50.61
CA ASN A 72 9.92 -21.20 51.34
C ASN A 72 8.66 -21.50 50.51
N VAL A 73 8.69 -21.24 49.20
CA VAL A 73 7.52 -21.42 48.32
C VAL A 73 7.45 -22.83 47.73
N TYR A 74 8.59 -23.38 47.31
CA TYR A 74 8.67 -24.61 46.52
C TYR A 74 9.43 -25.75 47.20
N GLY A 75 10.04 -25.49 48.37
CA GLY A 75 10.96 -26.42 49.02
C GLY A 75 12.32 -26.50 48.31
N ASP A 76 13.12 -27.50 48.67
CA ASP A 76 14.38 -27.76 47.97
C ASP A 76 14.10 -28.35 46.57
N VAL A 77 14.13 -27.48 45.56
CA VAL A 77 13.86 -27.85 44.16
C VAL A 77 14.88 -28.83 43.58
N ALA A 78 16.06 -28.96 44.20
CA ALA A 78 17.13 -29.86 43.76
C ALA A 78 17.12 -31.22 44.48
N ALA A 79 16.19 -31.44 45.42
CA ALA A 79 16.17 -32.64 46.27
C ALA A 79 16.08 -33.97 45.49
N THR A 80 15.47 -33.96 44.31
CA THR A 80 15.30 -35.14 43.43
C THR A 80 16.49 -35.39 42.50
N SER A 81 17.49 -34.51 42.48
CA SER A 81 18.64 -34.66 41.59
C SER A 81 19.52 -35.84 42.04
N LYS A 82 19.94 -36.65 41.06
CA LYS A 82 20.85 -37.80 41.26
C LYS A 82 22.31 -37.49 40.93
N MET A 83 22.60 -36.23 40.59
CA MET A 83 23.94 -35.81 40.20
C MET A 83 24.87 -35.65 41.40
N SER A 84 26.16 -35.50 41.14
CA SER A 84 27.12 -35.19 42.19
C SER A 84 26.75 -33.87 42.88
N PRO A 85 27.06 -33.73 44.18
CA PRO A 85 26.78 -32.48 44.91
C PRO A 85 27.40 -31.25 44.25
N SER A 86 28.61 -31.37 43.70
CA SER A 86 29.32 -30.26 43.04
C SER A 86 28.63 -29.77 41.77
N ILE A 87 28.14 -30.69 40.93
CA ILE A 87 27.39 -30.34 39.72
C ILE A 87 26.03 -29.74 40.10
N THR A 88 25.34 -30.39 41.04
CA THR A 88 24.03 -29.94 41.53
C THR A 88 24.11 -28.53 42.10
N GLU A 89 25.11 -28.24 42.94
CA GLU A 89 25.37 -26.91 43.50
C GLU A 89 25.57 -25.86 42.40
N ARG A 90 26.43 -26.15 41.41
CA ARG A 90 26.71 -25.21 40.33
C ARG A 90 25.46 -24.82 39.55
N ILE A 91 24.64 -25.81 39.19
CA ILE A 91 23.39 -25.60 38.47
C ILE A 91 22.39 -24.82 39.34
N TYR A 92 22.31 -25.13 40.62
CA TYR A 92 21.43 -24.44 41.56
C TYR A 92 21.82 -22.97 41.75
N VAL A 93 23.12 -22.67 41.81
CA VAL A 93 23.63 -21.29 41.86
C VAL A 93 23.23 -20.52 40.60
N MET A 94 23.44 -21.09 39.40
CA MET A 94 23.06 -20.44 38.14
C MET A 94 21.54 -20.24 38.01
N PHE A 95 20.76 -21.20 38.47
CA PHE A 95 19.30 -21.08 38.55
C PHE A 95 18.89 -19.93 39.47
N CYS A 96 19.42 -19.87 40.70
CA CYS A 96 19.12 -18.79 41.64
C CYS A 96 19.57 -17.42 41.12
N ALA A 97 20.71 -17.36 40.44
CA ALA A 97 21.20 -16.14 39.79
C ALA A 97 20.25 -15.65 38.69
N SER A 98 19.70 -16.56 37.90
CA SER A 98 18.68 -16.24 36.89
C SER A 98 17.41 -15.66 37.50
N ILE A 99 16.88 -16.31 38.55
CA ILE A 99 15.69 -15.80 39.26
C ILE A 99 15.95 -14.44 39.90
N LYS A 100 17.14 -14.23 40.46
CA LYS A 100 17.54 -12.93 41.02
C LYS A 100 17.59 -11.84 39.95
N GLU A 101 18.22 -12.10 38.80
CA GLU A 101 18.25 -11.11 37.72
C GLU A 101 16.85 -10.81 37.17
N MET A 102 15.97 -11.81 37.05
CA MET A 102 14.57 -11.59 36.67
C MET A 102 13.83 -10.68 37.65
N HIS A 103 14.10 -10.83 38.96
CA HIS A 103 13.51 -10.00 40.01
C HIS A 103 14.03 -8.55 39.98
N ASP A 104 15.32 -8.36 39.69
CA ASP A 104 15.97 -7.05 39.80
C ASP A 104 15.78 -6.17 38.55
N LEU A 105 15.36 -6.75 37.42
CA LEU A 105 15.20 -6.02 36.16
C LEU A 105 13.75 -5.63 35.88
N ARG A 106 13.58 -4.46 35.27
CA ARG A 106 12.30 -4.03 34.69
C ARG A 106 12.19 -4.51 33.24
N LEU A 107 10.95 -4.61 32.75
CA LEU A 107 10.65 -5.15 31.42
C LEU A 107 11.43 -4.45 30.29
N GLU A 108 11.62 -3.13 30.39
CA GLU A 108 12.31 -2.29 29.41
C GLU A 108 13.83 -2.56 29.35
N GLN A 109 14.39 -3.22 30.38
CA GLN A 109 15.81 -3.56 30.47
C GLN A 109 16.08 -5.00 29.98
N ILE A 110 15.03 -5.75 29.65
CA ILE A 110 15.13 -7.14 29.22
C ILE A 110 15.46 -7.17 27.73
N THR A 111 16.46 -7.97 27.38
CA THR A 111 16.89 -8.23 26.01
C THR A 111 16.76 -9.71 25.69
N GLU A 112 16.69 -10.05 24.40
CA GLU A 112 16.71 -11.45 23.94
C GLU A 112 17.88 -12.23 24.55
N CYS A 113 19.09 -11.64 24.56
CA CYS A 113 20.27 -12.28 25.16
C CYS A 113 20.07 -12.67 26.64
N ARG A 114 19.40 -11.82 27.43
CA ARG A 114 19.07 -12.14 28.83
C ARG A 114 18.05 -13.27 28.94
N ILE A 115 17.00 -13.24 28.10
CA ILE A 115 15.98 -14.30 28.06
C ILE A 115 16.62 -15.65 27.73
N LEU A 116 17.49 -15.71 26.73
CA LEU A 116 18.19 -16.93 26.33
C LEU A 116 19.17 -17.41 27.40
N LYS A 117 19.87 -16.48 28.08
CA LYS A 117 20.73 -16.81 29.23
C LYS A 117 19.94 -17.48 30.36
N TRP A 118 18.79 -16.92 30.73
CA TRP A 118 17.96 -17.47 31.79
C TRP A 118 17.31 -18.80 31.39
N ARG A 119 16.86 -18.91 30.13
CA ARG A 119 16.37 -20.15 29.54
C ARG A 119 17.38 -21.27 29.73
N ASP A 120 18.64 -21.04 29.38
CA ASP A 120 19.69 -22.06 29.45
C ASP A 120 19.89 -22.55 30.89
N ALA A 121 19.97 -21.63 31.85
CA ALA A 121 20.12 -21.99 33.26
C ALA A 121 18.91 -22.77 33.80
N ILE A 122 17.69 -22.42 33.39
CA ILE A 122 16.46 -23.13 33.78
C ILE A 122 16.41 -24.52 33.12
N LYS A 123 16.76 -24.62 31.83
CA LYS A 123 16.82 -25.90 31.11
C LYS A 123 17.87 -26.84 31.69
N ASP A 124 19.03 -26.31 32.09
CA ASP A 124 20.05 -27.11 32.77
C ASP A 124 19.52 -27.65 34.10
N ALA A 125 18.79 -26.86 34.88
CA ALA A 125 18.13 -27.33 36.10
C ALA A 125 17.08 -28.43 35.80
N LEU A 126 16.24 -28.25 34.77
CA LEU A 126 15.27 -29.26 34.34
C LEU A 126 15.95 -30.58 33.92
N ARG A 127 17.02 -30.51 33.12
CA ARG A 127 17.81 -31.68 32.70
C ARG A 127 18.39 -32.44 33.89
N MET A 128 18.66 -31.75 35.00
CA MET A 128 19.14 -32.34 36.25
C MET A 128 18.01 -32.83 37.18
N ASN A 129 16.77 -32.87 36.70
CA ASN A 129 15.55 -33.24 37.44
C ASN A 129 15.23 -32.31 38.62
N PHE A 130 15.54 -31.02 38.50
CA PHE A 130 15.06 -30.04 39.47
C PHE A 130 13.57 -29.75 39.20
N LYS A 131 12.80 -29.50 40.26
CA LYS A 131 11.38 -29.13 40.17
C LYS A 131 11.21 -27.64 39.88
N VAL A 132 11.53 -27.22 38.66
CA VAL A 132 11.61 -25.79 38.26
C VAL A 132 10.71 -25.43 37.07
N ASP A 133 9.71 -26.24 36.75
CA ASP A 133 8.75 -25.97 35.66
C ASP A 133 8.10 -24.58 35.79
N PHE A 134 7.81 -24.15 37.02
CA PHE A 134 7.27 -22.82 37.33
C PHE A 134 8.13 -21.68 36.77
N ALA A 135 9.46 -21.85 36.77
CA ALA A 135 10.39 -20.83 36.29
C ALA A 135 10.37 -20.77 34.76
N MET A 136 10.23 -21.92 34.10
CA MET A 136 10.11 -21.99 32.65
C MET A 136 8.79 -21.36 32.17
N GLU A 137 7.68 -21.66 32.85
CA GLU A 137 6.39 -21.02 32.60
C GLU A 137 6.44 -19.50 32.79
N HIS A 138 7.14 -19.04 33.84
CA HIS A 138 7.32 -17.62 34.11
C HIS A 138 8.19 -16.95 33.04
N LEU A 139 9.28 -17.59 32.61
CA LEU A 139 10.14 -17.09 31.54
C LEU A 139 9.37 -16.88 30.22
N LYS A 140 8.48 -17.82 29.87
CA LYS A 140 7.59 -17.67 28.71
C LYS A 140 6.69 -16.44 28.83
N LYS A 141 6.14 -16.18 30.03
CA LYS A 141 5.34 -14.97 30.28
C LYS A 141 6.16 -13.68 30.15
N ILE A 142 7.40 -13.67 30.64
CA ILE A 142 8.32 -12.54 30.46
C ILE A 142 8.58 -12.30 28.97
N ALA A 143 8.88 -13.33 28.20
CA ALA A 143 9.12 -13.21 26.77
C ALA A 143 7.89 -12.64 26.03
N CYS A 144 6.69 -13.13 26.33
CA CYS A 144 5.45 -12.58 25.81
C CYS A 144 5.25 -11.10 26.19
N ALA A 145 5.61 -10.71 27.41
CA ALA A 145 5.53 -9.31 27.83
C ALA A 145 6.52 -8.41 27.07
N CYS A 146 7.75 -8.88 26.83
CA CYS A 146 8.74 -8.15 26.01
C CYS A 146 8.22 -7.94 24.59
N ILE A 147 7.68 -8.99 23.97
CA ILE A 147 7.04 -8.93 22.66
C ILE A 147 5.90 -7.90 22.67
N GLY A 148 5.01 -7.96 23.67
CA GLY A 148 3.89 -7.02 23.79
C GLY A 148 4.33 -5.55 23.94
N LEU A 149 5.47 -5.30 24.60
CA LEU A 149 6.06 -3.96 24.70
C LEU A 149 6.57 -3.47 23.33
N MET A 150 7.26 -4.32 22.58
CA MET A 150 7.76 -4.00 21.23
C MET A 150 6.61 -3.72 20.26
N GLU A 151 5.57 -4.55 20.27
CA GLU A 151 4.40 -4.38 19.40
C GLU A 151 3.62 -3.10 19.74
N ARG A 152 3.54 -2.73 21.02
CA ARG A 152 2.95 -1.45 21.43
C ARG A 152 3.72 -0.26 20.84
N GLN A 153 5.05 -0.27 20.93
CA GLN A 153 5.88 0.81 20.39
C GLN A 153 5.71 0.94 18.87
N ARG A 154 5.71 -0.19 18.14
CA ARG A 154 5.43 -0.22 16.70
C ARG A 154 4.04 0.33 16.38
N LEU A 155 3.03 -0.06 17.14
CA LEU A 155 1.66 0.42 16.94
C LEU A 155 1.57 1.95 17.11
N GLU A 156 2.24 2.50 18.13
CA GLU A 156 2.31 3.94 18.37
C GLU A 156 3.04 4.67 17.23
N GLU A 157 4.16 4.14 16.73
CA GLU A 157 4.89 4.68 15.58
C GLU A 157 4.05 4.69 14.30
N VAL A 158 3.35 3.59 14.02
CA VAL A 158 2.44 3.48 12.86
C VAL A 158 1.28 4.47 13.00
N ALA A 159 0.69 4.60 14.19
CA ALA A 159 -0.40 5.55 14.44
C ALA A 159 0.04 7.02 14.22
N LEU A 160 1.25 7.37 14.64
CA LEU A 160 1.84 8.68 14.38
C LEU A 160 2.05 8.92 12.87
N ARG A 161 2.53 7.90 12.14
CA ARG A 161 2.71 7.98 10.69
C ARG A 161 1.39 8.14 9.93
N ILE A 162 0.35 7.42 10.34
CA ILE A 162 -1.01 7.57 9.80
C ILE A 162 -1.49 9.00 10.01
N SER A 163 -1.43 9.50 11.25
CA SER A 163 -1.87 10.86 11.59
C SER A 163 -1.18 11.94 10.75
N LYS A 164 0.13 11.78 10.52
CA LYS A 164 0.91 12.67 9.65
C LYS A 164 0.44 12.63 8.19
N LEU A 165 0.27 11.44 7.64
CA LEU A 165 -0.17 11.26 6.25
C LEU A 165 -1.59 11.77 6.03
N GLU A 166 -2.48 11.62 7.00
CA GLU A 166 -3.84 12.17 6.95
C GLU A 166 -3.84 13.69 6.91
N ALA A 167 -2.98 14.33 7.71
CA ALA A 167 -2.80 15.78 7.69
C ALA A 167 -2.28 16.27 6.32
N GLU A 168 -1.25 15.62 5.76
CA GLU A 168 -0.71 15.93 4.43
C GLU A 168 -1.75 15.72 3.32
N LEU A 169 -2.52 14.63 3.38
CA LEU A 169 -3.59 14.34 2.43
C LEU A 169 -4.67 15.43 2.49
N SER A 170 -5.04 15.89 3.69
CA SER A 170 -6.03 16.96 3.86
C SER A 170 -5.55 18.29 3.25
N ALA A 171 -4.26 18.62 3.44
CA ALA A 171 -3.64 19.81 2.86
C ALA A 171 -3.62 19.73 1.33
N ASN A 172 -3.22 18.58 0.77
CA ASN A 172 -3.18 18.35 -0.67
C ASN A 172 -4.58 18.39 -1.31
N LYS A 173 -5.61 17.83 -0.65
CA LYS A 173 -7.01 17.93 -1.10
C LYS A 173 -7.47 19.39 -1.15
N LYS A 174 -7.14 20.18 -0.14
CA LYS A 174 -7.46 21.62 -0.10
C LYS A 174 -6.76 22.38 -1.22
N GLU A 175 -5.49 22.08 -1.47
CA GLU A 175 -4.73 22.73 -2.54
C GLU A 175 -5.25 22.34 -3.93
N HIS A 176 -5.54 21.04 -4.14
CA HIS A 176 -6.18 20.57 -5.37
C HIS A 176 -7.50 21.29 -5.65
N SER A 177 -8.35 21.48 -4.63
CA SER A 177 -9.61 22.22 -4.77
C SER A 177 -9.38 23.66 -5.25
N LYS A 178 -8.41 24.38 -4.65
CA LYS A 178 -8.09 25.75 -5.07
C LYS A 178 -7.56 25.82 -6.50
N ILE A 179 -6.66 24.90 -6.87
CA ILE A 179 -6.10 24.85 -8.22
C ILE A 179 -7.19 24.58 -9.25
N CYS A 180 -8.10 23.65 -8.95
CA CYS A 180 -9.23 23.30 -9.81
C CYS A 180 -10.16 24.50 -10.02
N GLU A 181 -10.52 25.18 -8.94
CA GLU A 181 -11.38 26.37 -8.99
C GLU A 181 -10.73 27.51 -9.77
N ARG A 182 -9.46 27.84 -9.44
CA ARG A 182 -8.69 28.88 -10.13
C ARG A 182 -8.49 28.57 -11.61
N SER A 183 -8.28 27.31 -11.96
CA SER A 183 -7.94 26.92 -13.33
C SER A 183 -9.15 26.55 -14.20
N LYS A 184 -10.37 26.58 -13.65
CA LYS A 184 -11.59 26.09 -14.32
C LYS A 184 -11.78 26.67 -15.72
N VAL A 185 -11.71 27.99 -15.85
CA VAL A 185 -11.92 28.69 -17.13
C VAL A 185 -10.84 28.31 -18.15
N TYR A 186 -9.58 28.18 -17.73
CA TYR A 186 -8.49 27.78 -18.62
C TYR A 186 -8.63 26.32 -19.06
N MET A 187 -8.99 25.42 -18.15
CA MET A 187 -9.22 24.00 -18.44
C MET A 187 -10.39 23.80 -19.39
N ASP A 188 -11.50 24.53 -19.19
CA ASP A 188 -12.66 24.47 -20.08
C ASP A 188 -12.36 25.06 -21.45
N THR A 189 -11.60 26.15 -21.52
CA THR A 189 -11.10 26.72 -22.77
C THR A 189 -10.17 25.75 -23.50
N ALA A 190 -9.24 25.12 -22.79
CA ALA A 190 -8.29 24.16 -23.35
C ALA A 190 -9.02 22.97 -24.00
N LYS A 191 -10.11 22.46 -23.40
CA LYS A 191 -10.95 21.40 -24.00
C LYS A 191 -11.50 21.78 -25.38
N GLU A 192 -11.69 23.07 -25.65
CA GLU A 192 -12.17 23.52 -26.95
C GLU A 192 -11.12 23.30 -28.06
N PHE A 193 -9.84 23.33 -27.70
CA PHE A 193 -8.69 23.25 -28.61
C PHE A 193 -7.98 21.89 -28.60
N ILE A 194 -8.07 21.10 -27.51
CA ILE A 194 -7.45 19.78 -27.43
C ILE A 194 -7.92 18.90 -28.59
N GLY A 195 -6.96 18.38 -29.36
CA GLY A 195 -7.22 17.52 -30.52
C GLY A 195 -7.82 18.23 -31.74
N LYS A 196 -7.86 19.57 -31.78
CA LYS A 196 -8.42 20.36 -32.88
C LYS A 196 -7.44 21.44 -33.36
N PRO A 197 -7.46 21.84 -34.65
CA PRO A 197 -6.72 22.99 -35.11
C PRO A 197 -7.17 24.26 -34.38
N VAL A 198 -6.22 25.04 -33.87
CA VAL A 198 -6.53 26.24 -33.05
C VAL A 198 -7.30 27.31 -33.85
N SER A 199 -7.11 27.34 -35.17
CA SER A 199 -7.82 28.24 -36.09
C SER A 199 -9.27 27.83 -36.38
N LEU A 200 -9.71 26.63 -35.98
CA LEU A 200 -11.03 26.09 -36.35
C LEU A 200 -12.17 27.00 -35.90
N GLY A 201 -12.09 27.58 -34.69
CA GLY A 201 -13.09 28.51 -34.18
C GLY A 201 -13.24 29.78 -35.03
N MET A 202 -12.13 30.33 -35.52
CA MET A 202 -12.10 31.54 -36.34
C MET A 202 -12.73 31.32 -37.72
N LEU A 203 -12.50 30.14 -38.30
CA LEU A 203 -12.92 29.82 -39.66
C LEU A 203 -14.38 29.32 -39.75
N LYS A 204 -15.03 29.00 -38.61
CA LYS A 204 -16.46 28.58 -38.57
C LYS A 204 -17.42 29.62 -39.17
N ALA A 205 -17.21 30.91 -38.90
CA ALA A 205 -18.08 31.97 -39.42
C ALA A 205 -17.90 32.17 -40.94
N GLN A 206 -16.67 32.02 -41.43
CA GLN A 206 -16.36 32.05 -42.87
C GLN A 206 -16.97 30.86 -43.59
N ASN A 207 -16.86 29.65 -43.03
CA ASN A 207 -17.47 28.45 -43.60
C ASN A 207 -19.00 28.59 -43.67
N ARG A 208 -19.67 29.02 -42.59
CA ARG A 208 -21.13 29.27 -42.63
C ARG A 208 -21.54 30.30 -43.68
N ARG A 209 -20.81 31.41 -43.79
CA ARG A 209 -21.07 32.43 -44.83
C ARG A 209 -20.80 31.91 -46.24
N LEU A 210 -19.84 31.00 -46.42
CA LEU A 210 -19.60 30.34 -47.70
C LEU A 210 -20.73 29.38 -48.04
N GLU A 211 -21.15 28.55 -47.08
CA GLU A 211 -22.27 27.62 -47.23
C GLU A 211 -23.57 28.33 -47.58
N ASP A 212 -23.88 29.46 -46.94
CA ASP A 212 -25.07 30.27 -47.27
C ASP A 212 -24.99 30.88 -48.67
N ARG A 213 -23.81 31.36 -49.08
CA ARG A 213 -23.61 31.86 -50.45
C ARG A 213 -23.76 30.75 -51.48
N ASN A 214 -23.22 29.56 -51.20
CA ASN A 214 -23.35 28.40 -52.07
C ASN A 214 -24.82 27.95 -52.15
N ARG A 215 -25.57 27.95 -51.04
CA ARG A 215 -27.02 27.67 -51.04
C ARG A 215 -27.83 28.70 -51.85
N ARG A 216 -27.47 29.99 -51.80
CA ARG A 216 -28.12 31.01 -52.65
C ARG A 216 -27.82 30.81 -54.12
N ARG A 217 -26.56 30.50 -54.47
CA ARG A 217 -26.17 30.22 -55.85
C ARG A 217 -26.86 28.97 -56.39
N GLN A 218 -26.96 27.91 -55.57
CA GLN A 218 -27.62 26.68 -55.98
C GLN A 218 -29.09 26.93 -56.33
N ARG A 219 -29.83 27.64 -55.46
CA ARG A 219 -31.22 28.00 -55.75
C ARG A 219 -31.37 28.79 -57.05
N TYR A 220 -30.48 29.74 -57.31
CA TYR A 220 -30.50 30.50 -58.56
C TYR A 220 -30.26 29.61 -59.79
N LEU A 221 -29.36 28.63 -59.68
CA LEU A 221 -29.12 27.67 -60.76
C LEU A 221 -30.33 26.77 -60.99
N ASP A 222 -30.96 26.29 -59.91
CA ASP A 222 -32.17 25.46 -59.98
C ASP A 222 -33.33 26.24 -60.62
N ASP A 223 -33.53 27.51 -60.24
CA ASP A 223 -34.55 28.40 -60.82
C ASP A 223 -34.29 28.66 -62.32
N LEU A 224 -33.03 28.88 -62.71
CA LEU A 224 -32.64 29.09 -64.11
C LEU A 224 -32.86 27.82 -64.94
N GLU A 225 -32.50 26.66 -64.40
CA GLU A 225 -32.72 25.36 -65.04
C GLU A 225 -34.22 25.10 -65.26
N GLN A 226 -35.04 25.41 -64.25
CA GLN A 226 -36.49 25.31 -64.38
C GLN A 226 -37.04 26.24 -65.46
N SER A 227 -36.55 27.49 -65.53
CA SER A 227 -36.94 28.44 -66.58
C SER A 227 -36.53 27.97 -67.98
N ILE A 228 -35.32 27.46 -68.15
CA ILE A 228 -34.86 26.91 -69.44
C ILE A 228 -35.72 25.72 -69.86
N ASN A 229 -36.07 24.85 -68.92
CA ASN A 229 -36.93 23.70 -69.19
C ASN A 229 -38.35 24.13 -69.58
N ASN A 230 -38.91 25.15 -68.93
CA ASN A 230 -40.20 25.74 -69.31
C ASN A 230 -40.15 26.34 -70.73
N TYR A 231 -39.13 27.14 -71.04
CA TYR A 231 -38.95 27.69 -72.39
C TYR A 231 -38.80 26.60 -73.47
N ARG A 232 -38.09 25.52 -73.17
CA ARG A 232 -37.97 24.37 -74.08
C ARG A 232 -39.33 23.69 -74.31
N LEU A 233 -40.13 23.53 -73.26
CA LEU A 233 -41.47 22.95 -73.33
C LEU A 233 -42.42 23.83 -74.16
N GLU A 234 -42.45 25.12 -73.88
CA GLU A 234 -43.26 26.11 -74.61
C GLU A 234 -42.88 26.13 -76.10
N ASN A 235 -41.58 26.17 -76.41
CA ASN A 235 -41.12 26.11 -77.79
C ASN A 235 -41.50 24.79 -78.46
N ALA A 236 -41.38 23.64 -77.78
CA ALA A 236 -41.79 22.35 -78.34
C ALA A 236 -43.30 22.32 -78.65
N GLN A 237 -44.14 22.92 -77.79
CA GLN A 237 -45.57 23.07 -78.04
C GLN A 237 -45.85 23.97 -79.25
N VAL A 238 -45.18 25.13 -79.33
CA VAL A 238 -45.29 26.04 -80.48
C VAL A 238 -44.87 25.35 -81.78
N PHE A 239 -43.77 24.60 -81.78
CA PHE A 239 -43.34 23.81 -82.93
C PHE A 239 -44.34 22.71 -83.32
N GLN A 240 -44.99 22.05 -82.35
CA GLN A 240 -46.05 21.08 -82.64
C GLN A 240 -47.28 21.75 -83.28
N VAL A 241 -47.70 22.92 -82.77
CA VAL A 241 -48.81 23.69 -83.34
C VAL A 241 -48.50 24.06 -84.79
N PHE A 242 -47.34 24.66 -85.06
CA PHE A 242 -46.94 25.00 -86.42
C PHE A 242 -46.83 23.77 -87.34
N ALA A 243 -46.29 22.64 -86.85
CA ALA A 243 -46.24 21.41 -87.63
C ALA A 243 -47.64 20.86 -87.97
N SER A 244 -48.59 20.96 -87.02
CA SER A 244 -49.98 20.54 -87.23
C SER A 244 -50.72 21.45 -88.21
N GLU A 245 -50.54 22.77 -88.13
CA GLU A 245 -51.09 23.73 -89.10
C GLU A 245 -50.50 23.52 -90.50
N TYR A 246 -49.20 23.26 -90.61
CA TYR A 246 -48.56 22.97 -91.88
C TYR A 246 -49.09 21.67 -92.52
N LEU A 247 -49.37 20.65 -91.72
CA LEU A 247 -50.01 19.42 -92.16
C LEU A 247 -51.45 19.67 -92.64
N VAL A 248 -52.22 20.48 -91.92
CA VAL A 248 -53.59 20.89 -92.33
C VAL A 248 -53.56 21.66 -93.64
N TYR A 249 -52.68 22.66 -93.78
CA TYR A 249 -52.49 23.41 -95.02
C TYR A 249 -52.12 22.50 -96.19
N LYS A 250 -51.18 21.57 -95.98
CA LYS A 250 -50.78 20.60 -97.01
C LYS A 250 -51.95 19.69 -97.41
N HIS A 251 -52.80 19.27 -96.46
CA HIS A 251 -53.99 18.46 -96.73
C HIS A 251 -55.06 19.24 -97.52
N VAL A 252 -55.32 20.49 -97.16
CA VAL A 252 -56.28 21.38 -97.85
C VAL A 252 -55.81 21.71 -99.27
N SER A 253 -54.51 21.94 -99.47
CA SER A 253 -53.92 22.15 -100.79
C SER A 253 -53.96 20.88 -101.66
N LEU A 254 -53.75 19.69 -101.08
CA LEU A 254 -53.91 18.42 -101.79
C LEU A 254 -55.37 18.15 -102.20
N LEU A 255 -56.34 18.47 -101.36
CA LEU A 255 -57.76 18.36 -101.67
C LEU A 255 -58.21 19.33 -102.77
N HIS A 256 -57.67 20.55 -102.80
CA HIS A 256 -57.87 21.49 -103.91
C HIS A 256 -57.24 21.01 -105.22
N PHE A 257 -56.11 20.28 -105.15
CA PHE A 257 -55.42 19.77 -106.34
C PHE A 257 -56.10 18.51 -106.94
N ILE A 258 -56.86 17.75 -106.15
CA ILE A 258 -57.59 16.55 -106.60
C ILE A 258 -59.00 16.89 -107.11
N SER A 259 -59.47 18.13 -106.89
CA SER A 259 -60.82 18.59 -107.30
C SER A 259 -60.85 19.36 -108.63
N PHE A 260 -59.80 19.24 -109.44
CA PHE A 260 -59.66 19.79 -110.81
C PHE A 260 -59.18 18.68 -111.75
#